data_AF-A0A7W9DSV3-F1
#
_entry.id   AF-A0A7W9DSV3-F1
#
_cell.length_a   1.000
_cell.length_b   1.000
_cell.length_c   1.000
_cell.angle_alpha   90.00
_cell.angle_beta   90.00
_cell.angle_gamma   90.00
#
_symmetry.space_group_name_H-M   'P 1'
#
loop_
_entity.id
_entity.type
_entity.pdbx_description
1 polymer ?
#
loop_
_entity_poly.entity_id
_entity_poly.type
_entity_poly.pdbx_seq_one_letter_code
_entity_poly.pdbx_strand_id
1 'polypeptide(L)' 'MGIVGRTYLERGEPVTVLIQWGPGGGPRNVLIRRADGTKVVRPFRGLRRLPDPPPATLPLF' A
#
# COMPACT_ATOMS: atom_id res chain seq x y z
N MET A 1 -0.48 -1.84 -13.63
CA MET A 1 -1.36 -1.77 -12.43
C MET A 1 -0.73 -0.83 -11.41
N GLY A 2 -1.50 0.15 -10.92
CA GLY A 2 -1.03 1.13 -9.94
C GLY A 2 -0.79 0.54 -8.55
N ILE A 3 -0.43 1.42 -7.60
CA ILE A 3 -0.18 1.02 -6.20
C ILE A 3 -1.43 1.05 -5.32
N VAL A 4 -2.57 1.51 -5.85
CA VAL A 4 -3.86 1.52 -5.15
C VAL A 4 -4.27 0.10 -4.78
N GLY A 5 -4.79 -0.08 -3.57
CA GLY A 5 -5.18 -1.35 -2.99
C GLY A 5 -4.03 -2.14 -2.36
N ARG A 6 -2.78 -1.76 -2.61
CA ARG A 6 -1.61 -2.46 -2.04
C ARG A 6 -1.36 -2.03 -0.59
N THR A 7 -0.86 -2.98 0.19
CA THR A 7 -0.42 -2.75 1.58
C THR A 7 1.08 -2.50 1.63
N TYR A 8 1.47 -1.48 2.39
CA TYR A 8 2.84 -1.06 2.65
C TYR A 8 3.07 -0.94 4.16
N LEU A 9 4.31 -0.70 4.57
CA LEU A 9 4.68 -0.40 5.94
C LEU A 9 5.03 1.09 6.09
N GLU A 10 4.34 1.77 7.00
CA GLU A 10 4.69 3.08 7.56
C GLU A 10 5.39 2.85 8.90
N ARG A 11 6.73 3.01 8.97
CA ARG A 11 7.51 2.79 10.21
C ARG A 11 7.26 1.42 10.87
N GLY A 12 7.04 0.38 10.06
CA GLY A 12 6.76 -0.98 10.54
C GLY A 12 5.27 -1.32 10.64
N GLU A 13 4.38 -0.32 10.56
CA GLU A 13 2.94 -0.53 10.67
C GLU A 13 2.25 -0.65 9.31
N PRO A 14 1.31 -1.59 9.13
CA PRO A 14 0.63 -1.80 7.85
C PRO A 14 -0.31 -0.64 7.49
N VAL A 15 -0.23 -0.19 6.24
CA VAL A 15 -1.09 0.83 5.66
C VAL A 15 -1.51 0.46 4.24
N THR A 16 -2.77 0.70 3.88
CA THR A 16 -3.28 0.46 2.53
C THR A 16 -3.31 1.75 1.73
N VAL A 17 -2.79 1.75 0.50
CA VAL A 17 -2.91 2.89 -0.40
C VAL A 17 -4.31 2.91 -1.02
N LEU A 18 -5.03 4.02 -0.87
CA LEU A 18 -6.38 4.21 -1.41
C LEU A 18 -6.39 5.04 -2.70
N ILE A 19 -5.51 6.04 -2.80
CA ILE A 19 -5.47 6.95 -3.95
C ILE A 19 -4.02 7.23 -4.33
N GLN A 20 -3.78 7.23 -5.64
CA GLN A 20 -2.59 7.76 -6.29
C GLN A 20 -3.05 8.84 -7.28
N TRP A 21 -2.49 10.05 -7.21
CA TRP A 21 -2.82 11.13 -8.13
C TRP A 21 -1.86 11.18 -9.33
N GLY A 22 -2.41 11.58 -10.49
CA GLY A 22 -1.66 11.88 -11.71
C GLY A 22 -1.23 10.66 -12.53
N PRO A 23 -1.08 10.79 -13.86
CA PRO A 23 -0.55 9.74 -14.72
C PRO A 23 0.99 9.70 -14.68
N GLY A 24 1.57 8.53 -14.36
CA GLY A 24 2.99 8.20 -14.58
C GLY A 24 4.04 8.98 -13.76
N GLY A 25 5.18 8.36 -13.44
CA GLY A 25 6.32 8.99 -12.74
C GLY A 25 6.53 8.56 -11.28
N GLY A 26 5.67 7.67 -10.77
CA GLY A 26 5.75 7.15 -9.41
C GLY A 26 4.94 7.99 -8.40
N PRO A 27 4.60 7.42 -7.24
CA PRO A 27 3.68 8.07 -6.32
C PRO A 27 4.41 9.17 -5.54
N ARG A 28 3.93 10.42 -5.62
CA ARG A 28 4.44 11.53 -4.79
C ARG A 28 3.79 11.50 -3.42
N ASN A 29 2.53 11.94 -3.39
CA ASN A 29 1.65 11.85 -2.24
C ASN A 29 0.61 10.77 -2.53
N VAL A 30 0.19 10.07 -1.48
CA VAL A 30 -0.82 9.02 -1.53
C VAL A 30 -1.80 9.22 -0.38
N LEU A 31 -3.06 8.87 -0.60
CA LEU A 31 -3.99 8.66 0.50
C LEU A 31 -3.77 7.24 1.03
N ILE A 32 -3.46 7.12 2.31
CA ILE A 32 -3.37 5.82 2.98
C ILE A 32 -4.49 5.64 4.00
N ARG A 33 -4.81 4.39 4.30
CA ARG A 33 -5.60 3.98 5.47
C ARG A 33 -4.71 3.16 6.41
N ARG A 34 -4.66 3.54 7.67
CA ARG A 34 -3.99 2.79 8.75
C ARG A 34 -4.90 1.68 9.31
N ALA A 35 -4.34 0.81 10.15
CA ALA A 35 -5.08 -0.28 10.80
C ALA A 35 -6.24 0.22 11.67
N ASP A 36 -6.10 1.37 12.32
CA ASP A 36 -7.14 2.04 13.12
C ASP A 36 -8.27 2.67 12.26
N GLY A 37 -8.18 2.60 10.93
CA GLY A 37 -9.13 3.20 10.01
C GLY A 37 -8.84 4.66 9.65
N THR A 38 -7.87 5.31 10.30
CA THR A 38 -7.49 6.70 10.03
C THR A 38 -7.00 6.86 8.59
N LYS A 39 -7.46 7.92 7.93
CA LYS A 39 -7.09 8.25 6.54
C LYS A 39 -6.19 9.48 6.51
N VAL A 40 -5.02 9.37 5.89
CA VAL A 40 -4.03 10.45 5.84
C VAL A 40 -3.44 10.57 4.43
N VAL A 41 -3.30 11.80 3.94
CA VAL A 41 -2.50 12.11 2.75
C VAL A 41 -1.06 12.35 3.18
N ARG A 42 -0.12 11.59 2.60
CA ARG A 42 1.31 11.78 2.90
C ARG A 42 2.21 11.45 1.71
N PRO A 43 3.49 11.85 1.75
CA PRO A 43 4.47 11.39 0.78
C PRO A 43 4.62 9.87 0.81
N PHE A 44 4.69 9.25 -0.37
CA PHE A 44 4.94 7.82 -0.55
C PHE A 44 6.36 7.42 -0.11
N ARG A 45 7.30 8.37 -0.11
CA ARG A 45 8.66 8.15 0.40
C ARG A 45 8.61 7.58 1.83
N GLY A 46 9.39 6.52 2.05
CA GLY A 46 9.48 5.82 3.33
C GLY A 46 8.40 4.75 3.54
N LEU A 47 7.45 4.57 2.63
CA LEU A 47 6.59 3.38 2.63
C LEU A 47 7.37 2.20 2.05
N ARG A 48 7.45 1.11 2.82
CA ARG A 48 8.14 -0.12 2.39
C ARG A 48 7.15 -1.15 1.92
N ARG A 49 7.45 -1.81 0.80
CA ARG A 49 6.62 -2.88 0.27
C ARG A 49 6.71 -4.09 1.22
N LEU A 50 5.56 -4.65 1.60
CA LEU A 50 5.53 -5.97 2.21
C LEU A 50 5.98 -7.00 1.16
N PRO A 51 6.72 -8.05 1.55
CA PRO A 51 6.90 -9.20 0.68
C PRO A 51 5.53 -9.66 0.19
N ASP A 52 5.40 -10.00 -1.08
CA ASP A 52 4.17 -10.66 -1.51
C ASP A 52 4.03 -11.92 -0.65
N PRO A 53 2.85 -12.18 -0.05
CA PRO A 53 2.65 -13.45 0.61
C PRO A 53 2.96 -14.54 -0.42
N PRO A 54 3.64 -15.64 -0.03
CA PRO A 54 3.82 -16.76 -0.93
C PRO A 54 2.44 -17.12 -1.50
N PRO A 55 2.35 -17.46 -2.80
CA PRO A 55 1.08 -17.78 -3.43
C PRO A 55 0.35 -18.75 -2.52
N ALA A 56 -0.86 -18.36 -2.10
CA ALA A 56 -1.67 -19.20 -1.22
C ALA A 56 -1.73 -20.57 -1.87
N THR A 57 -1.15 -21.58 -1.22
CA THR A 57 -1.37 -22.96 -1.59
C THR A 57 -2.84 -23.22 -1.32
N LEU A 58 -3.69 -22.92 -2.31
CA LEU A 58 -5.04 -23.42 -2.32
C LEU A 58 -4.89 -24.95 -2.23
N PRO A 59 -5.53 -25.61 -1.25
CA PRO A 59 -5.53 -27.06 -1.23
C PRO A 59 -6.07 -27.53 -2.59
N LEU A 60 -5.27 -28.37 -3.27
CA LEU A 60 -5.74 -29.12 -4.42
C LEU A 60 -6.84 -30.05 -3.87
N PHE A 61 -8.10 -29.70 -4.12
CA PHE A 61 -9.24 -30.59 -3.99
C PHE A 61 -9.61 -31.09 -5.38
#